data_AF-A0A920MV49-F1
#
_entry.id   AF-A0A920MV49-F1
#
_cell.length_a   1.000
_cell.length_b   1.000
_cell.length_c   1.000
_cell.angle_alpha   90.00
_cell.angle_beta   90.00
_cell.angle_gamma   90.00
#
_symmetry.space_group_name_H-M   'P 1'
#
loop_
_entity.id
_entity.type
_entity.pdbx_description
1 polymer ?
#
loop_
_entity_poly.entity_id
_entity_poly.type
_entity_poly.pdbx_seq_one_letter_code
_entity_poly.pdbx_strand_id
1 'polypeptide(L)'
;MRNSNTTLGVFVVCLKVLWRHKRYLYLLTFSLFSHFIYSLIDYFYFLIILGVPEFEDTKIQNPIFIIGFNRSGTTFFHQFLSQSRQFTSSTAWDMVSPSILLRKLIAFFPALLSMMNFDRIEKKDKGHEVKLTEIEEDEMLFFYTN
;
A
#
# COMPACT_ATOMS: atom_id res chain seq x y z
N MET A 1 2.46 -46.73 11.62
CA MET A 1 1.69 -45.54 11.20
C MET A 1 1.01 -44.95 12.43
N ARG A 2 1.52 -43.86 12.99
CA ARG A 2 0.89 -43.14 14.10
C ARG A 2 0.80 -41.67 13.68
N ASN A 3 -0.28 -41.31 13.00
CA ASN A 3 -0.57 -39.92 12.64
C ASN A 3 -0.93 -39.19 13.93
N SER A 4 0.05 -38.52 14.54
CA SER A 4 -0.25 -37.49 15.51
C SER A 4 -0.84 -36.31 14.74
N ASN A 5 -2.15 -36.10 14.84
CA ASN A 5 -2.85 -34.90 14.38
C ASN A 5 -2.50 -33.70 15.28
N THR A 6 -1.22 -33.52 15.56
CA THR A 6 -0.68 -32.41 16.33
C THR A 6 -0.26 -31.32 15.35
N THR A 7 -0.53 -30.06 15.70
CA THR A 7 -0.09 -28.86 14.95
C THR A 7 1.40 -28.91 14.58
N LEU A 8 2.22 -29.51 15.45
CA LEU A 8 3.64 -29.77 15.21
C LEU A 8 3.90 -30.72 14.04
N GLY A 9 3.09 -31.77 13.89
CA GLY A 9 3.21 -32.71 12.77
C GLY A 9 2.93 -32.04 11.42
N VAL A 10 1.93 -31.16 11.37
CA VAL A 10 1.61 -30.35 10.18
C VAL A 10 2.76 -29.40 9.84
N PHE A 11 3.33 -28.72 10.84
CA PHE A 11 4.48 -27.83 10.65
C PHE A 11 5.69 -28.56 10.07
N VAL A 12 6.02 -29.74 10.60
CA VAL A 12 7.14 -30.55 10.12
C VAL A 12 6.93 -31.02 8.68
N VAL A 13 5.69 -31.38 8.30
CA VAL A 13 5.35 -31.73 6.92
C VAL A 13 5.47 -30.52 5.99
N CYS A 14 4.96 -29.35 6.38
CA CYS A 14 5.12 -28.11 5.63
C CYS A 14 6.60 -27.74 5.43
N LEU A 15 7.42 -27.85 6.49
CA LEU A 15 8.86 -27.57 6.42
C LEU A 15 9.59 -28.55 5.49
N LYS A 16 9.24 -29.85 5.54
CA LYS A 16 9.78 -30.87 4.62
C LYS A 16 9.38 -30.59 3.18
N VAL A 17 8.14 -30.15 2.92
CA VAL A 17 7.67 -29.79 1.58
C VAL A 17 8.40 -28.55 1.06
N LEU A 18 8.58 -27.52 1.88
CA LEU A 18 9.37 -26.33 1.55
C LEU A 18 10.83 -26.67 1.22
N TRP A 19 11.44 -27.57 1.99
CA TRP A 19 12.80 -28.08 1.75
C TRP A 19 12.89 -28.88 0.45
N ARG A 20 11.96 -29.82 0.22
CA ARG A 20 11.94 -30.69 -0.97
C ARG A 20 11.86 -29.90 -2.28
N HIS A 21 11.11 -28.81 -2.31
CA HIS A 21 10.95 -27.99 -3.50
C HIS A 21 11.92 -26.81 -3.58
N LYS A 22 12.94 -26.73 -2.71
CA LYS A 22 13.87 -25.59 -2.58
C LYS A 22 13.17 -24.22 -2.44
N ARG A 23 11.89 -24.20 -2.03
CA ARG A 23 11.08 -22.97 -1.90
C ARG A 23 11.47 -22.13 -0.69
N TYR A 24 12.30 -22.66 0.21
CA TYR A 24 12.90 -21.89 1.30
C TYR A 24 13.81 -20.77 0.79
N LEU A 25 14.49 -20.94 -0.36
CA LEU A 25 15.26 -19.87 -1.00
C LEU A 25 14.34 -18.72 -1.40
N TYR A 26 13.19 -19.02 -1.99
CA TYR A 26 12.18 -18.02 -2.34
C TYR A 26 11.67 -17.26 -1.12
N LEU A 27 11.35 -17.97 -0.03
CA LEU A 27 10.92 -17.33 1.22
C LEU A 27 12.01 -16.42 1.81
N LEU A 28 13.26 -16.87 1.80
CA LEU A 28 14.39 -16.08 2.28
C LEU A 28 14.61 -14.85 1.40
N THR A 29 14.59 -15.01 0.06
CA THR A 29 14.71 -13.86 -0.85
C THR A 29 13.55 -12.89 -0.70
N PHE A 30 12.31 -13.38 -0.51
CA PHE A 30 11.14 -12.55 -0.29
C PHE A 30 11.23 -11.78 1.03
N SER A 31 11.65 -12.45 2.10
CA SER A 31 11.84 -11.82 3.42
C SER A 31 12.93 -10.74 3.35
N LEU A 32 14.08 -11.02 2.76
CA LEU A 32 15.16 -10.04 2.59
C LEU A 32 14.73 -8.87 1.72
N PHE A 33 14.01 -9.14 0.62
CA PHE A 33 13.50 -8.11 -0.27
C PHE A 33 12.49 -7.21 0.46
N SER A 34 11.52 -7.78 1.17
CA SER A 34 10.55 -7.00 1.94
C SER A 34 11.23 -6.12 2.99
N HIS A 35 12.20 -6.66 3.73
CA HIS A 35 12.96 -5.89 4.73
C HIS A 35 13.75 -4.76 4.09
N PHE A 36 14.38 -5.01 2.93
CA PHE A 36 15.07 -3.96 2.18
C PHE A 36 14.13 -2.84 1.74
N ILE A 37 12.92 -3.15 1.27
CA ILE A 37 11.92 -2.15 0.88
C ILE A 37 11.49 -1.30 2.08
N TYR A 38 11.17 -1.91 3.23
CA TYR A 38 10.81 -1.15 4.43
C TYR A 38 11.95 -0.24 4.91
N SER A 39 13.18 -0.74 4.97
CA SER A 39 14.36 0.06 5.33
C SER A 39 14.59 1.22 4.38
N LEU A 40 14.29 1.07 3.09
CA LEU A 40 14.36 2.15 2.10
C LEU A 40 13.32 3.25 2.41
N ILE A 41 12.07 2.86 2.70
CA ILE A 41 10.99 3.79 3.05
C ILE A 41 11.36 4.59 4.31
N ASP A 42 11.83 3.90 5.35
CA ASP A 42 12.25 4.53 6.61
C ASP A 42 13.41 5.50 6.41
N TYR A 43 14.39 5.14 5.59
CA TYR A 43 15.51 6.02 5.24
C TYR A 43 15.04 7.31 4.57
N PHE A 44 14.11 7.23 3.62
CA PHE A 44 13.57 8.43 2.96
C PHE A 44 12.70 9.25 3.90
N TYR A 45 11.96 8.62 4.81
CA TYR A 45 11.22 9.32 5.85
C TYR A 45 12.15 10.08 6.80
N PHE A 46 13.22 9.44 7.27
CA PHE A 46 14.25 10.06 8.09
C PHE A 46 14.89 11.27 7.38
N LEU A 47 15.18 11.15 6.09
CA LEU A 47 15.75 12.25 5.29
C LEU A 47 14.80 13.46 5.20
N ILE A 48 13.49 13.25 5.17
CA ILE A 48 12.50 14.34 5.22
C ILE A 48 12.54 15.05 6.56
N ILE A 49 12.52 14.30 7.66
CA ILE A 49 12.57 14.89 9.01
C ILE A 49 13.84 15.73 9.20
N LEU A 50 14.99 15.23 8.70
CA LEU A 50 16.25 15.98 8.74
C LEU A 50 16.21 17.27 7.90
N GLY A 51 15.56 17.25 6.74
CA GLY A 51 15.54 18.40 5.82
C GLY A 51 14.42 19.41 6.09
N VAL A 52 13.31 18.97 6.69
CA VAL A 52 12.11 19.76 6.96
C VAL A 52 11.56 19.36 8.33
N PRO A 53 12.16 19.88 9.43
CA PRO A 53 11.73 19.54 10.78
C PRO A 53 10.29 20.00 11.07
N GLU A 54 9.83 21.06 10.40
CA GLU A 54 8.45 21.59 10.50
C GLU A 54 7.38 20.62 9.96
N PHE A 55 7.78 19.51 9.33
CA PHE A 55 6.85 18.51 8.83
C PHE A 55 6.01 17.87 9.95
N GLU A 56 6.62 17.62 11.12
CA GLU A 56 5.90 17.05 12.28
C GLU A 56 4.95 18.06 12.92
N ASP A 57 5.27 19.35 12.86
CA ASP A 57 4.48 20.44 13.45
C ASP A 57 3.35 20.95 12.53
N THR A 58 3.23 20.37 11.33
CA THR A 58 2.24 20.81 10.34
C THR A 58 0.83 20.45 10.81
N LYS A 59 0.07 21.46 11.25
CA LYS A 59 -1.33 21.28 11.68
C LYS A 59 -2.28 21.17 10.50
N ILE A 60 -3.00 20.05 10.42
CA ILE A 60 -4.09 19.86 9.47
C ILE A 60 -5.27 20.74 9.91
N GLN A 61 -5.66 21.70 9.08
CA GLN A 61 -6.77 22.62 9.36
C GLN A 61 -8.03 22.15 8.63
N ASN A 62 -9.13 22.00 9.38
CA ASN A 62 -10.46 21.68 8.85
C ASN A 62 -10.52 20.48 7.88
N PRO A 63 -10.11 19.27 8.29
CA PRO A 63 -10.24 18.08 7.46
C PRO A 63 -11.72 17.77 7.18
N ILE A 64 -12.03 17.37 5.95
CA ILE A 64 -13.35 16.90 5.55
C ILE A 64 -13.32 15.38 5.50
N PHE A 65 -14.18 14.74 6.29
CA PHE A 65 -14.36 13.29 6.26
C PHE A 65 -15.65 12.93 5.54
N ILE A 66 -15.56 12.08 4.54
CA ILE A 66 -16.71 11.51 3.84
C ILE A 66 -16.92 10.11 4.41
N ILE A 67 -18.02 9.90 5.11
CA ILE A 67 -18.37 8.60 5.72
C ILE A 67 -19.77 8.23 5.24
N GLY A 68 -19.96 6.99 4.82
CA GLY A 68 -21.26 6.50 4.38
C GLY A 68 -21.22 5.02 4.03
N PHE A 69 -22.39 4.44 3.75
CA PHE A 69 -22.49 3.07 3.29
C PHE A 69 -22.02 2.93 1.84
N ASN A 70 -21.41 1.78 1.52
CA ASN A 70 -21.03 1.43 0.16
C ASN A 70 -22.23 1.64 -0.79
N ARG A 71 -21.96 2.21 -1.98
CA ARG A 71 -22.97 2.55 -3.02
C ARG A 71 -23.90 3.72 -2.69
N SER A 72 -23.57 4.55 -1.70
CA SER A 72 -24.33 5.79 -1.39
C SER A 72 -23.86 7.04 -2.18
N GLY A 73 -22.99 6.86 -3.17
CA GLY A 73 -22.42 7.97 -3.94
C GLY A 73 -21.25 8.71 -3.26
N THR A 74 -20.70 8.16 -2.18
CA THR A 74 -19.54 8.71 -1.46
C THR A 74 -18.31 8.83 -2.35
N THR A 75 -18.02 7.81 -3.17
CA THR A 75 -16.90 7.82 -4.13
C THR A 75 -17.04 8.94 -5.16
N PHE A 76 -18.25 9.15 -5.70
CA PHE A 76 -18.51 10.25 -6.64
C PHE A 76 -18.31 11.61 -5.99
N PHE A 77 -18.81 11.80 -4.76
CA PHE A 77 -18.62 13.04 -4.01
C PHE A 77 -17.14 13.30 -3.68
N HIS A 78 -16.40 12.26 -3.32
CA HIS A 78 -14.96 12.33 -3.08
C HIS A 78 -14.20 12.76 -4.35
N GLN A 79 -14.51 12.15 -5.49
CA GLN A 79 -13.96 12.53 -6.79
C GLN A 79 -14.37 13.94 -7.22
N PHE A 80 -15.53 14.43 -6.81
CA PHE A 80 -15.97 15.80 -7.09
C PHE A 80 -15.18 16.82 -6.26
N LEU A 81 -14.97 16.58 -4.97
CA LEU A 81 -14.19 17.47 -4.11
C LEU A 81 -12.71 17.54 -4.50
N SER A 82 -12.13 16.42 -4.91
CA SER A 82 -10.71 16.32 -5.30
C SER A 82 -10.36 17.11 -6.56
N GLN A 83 -11.34 17.42 -7.42
CA GLN A 83 -11.14 18.29 -8.58
C GLN A 83 -10.95 19.76 -8.19
N SER A 84 -11.36 20.14 -6.99
CA SER A 84 -11.15 21.49 -6.48
C SER A 84 -9.70 21.68 -6.01
N ARG A 85 -9.13 22.87 -6.23
CA ARG A 85 -7.79 23.20 -5.72
C ARG A 85 -7.73 23.47 -4.21
N GLN A 86 -8.89 23.46 -3.54
CA GLN A 86 -9.01 23.75 -2.11
C GLN A 86 -8.73 22.52 -1.25
N PHE A 87 -8.94 21.33 -1.82
CA PHE A 87 -8.77 20.06 -1.12
C PHE A 87 -7.61 19.28 -1.72
N THR A 88 -6.97 18.46 -0.87
CA THR A 88 -5.97 17.48 -1.29
C THR A 88 -6.53 16.11 -0.99
N SER A 89 -6.49 15.22 -1.98
CA SER A 89 -6.92 13.82 -1.86
C SER A 89 -5.75 12.90 -2.17
N SER A 90 -5.72 11.74 -1.51
CA SER A 90 -4.72 10.71 -1.74
C SER A 90 -5.10 9.82 -2.92
N THR A 91 -4.12 9.47 -3.74
CA THR A 91 -4.24 8.45 -4.78
C THR A 91 -3.83 7.08 -4.26
N ALA A 92 -4.20 6.01 -4.96
CA ALA A 92 -3.74 4.65 -4.62
C ALA A 92 -2.21 4.56 -4.52
N TRP A 93 -1.49 5.25 -5.42
CA TRP A 93 -0.02 5.31 -5.40
C TRP A 93 0.54 5.94 -4.12
N ASP A 94 -0.19 6.92 -3.56
CA ASP A 94 0.21 7.58 -2.32
C ASP A 94 0.16 6.65 -1.12
N MET A 95 -0.76 5.69 -1.13
CA MET A 95 -0.91 4.71 -0.06
C MET A 95 0.19 3.64 -0.10
N VAL A 96 0.71 3.31 -1.29
CA VAL A 96 1.81 2.34 -1.45
C VAL A 96 3.14 2.91 -0.95
N SER A 97 3.36 4.21 -1.08
CA SER A 97 4.60 4.89 -0.70
C SER A 97 4.30 6.07 0.23
N PRO A 98 4.21 5.84 1.55
CA PRO A 98 3.82 6.88 2.50
C PRO A 98 4.85 8.01 2.61
N SER A 99 6.11 7.77 2.21
CA SER A 99 7.16 8.79 2.21
C SER A 99 7.01 9.75 1.02
N ILE A 100 6.76 11.04 1.31
CA ILE A 100 6.56 12.10 0.31
C ILE A 100 7.76 12.24 -0.62
N LEU A 101 8.98 12.07 -0.10
CA LEU A 101 10.22 12.19 -0.86
C LEU A 101 10.38 10.99 -1.80
N LEU A 102 10.19 9.78 -1.29
CA LEU A 102 10.23 8.56 -2.08
C LEU A 102 9.17 8.60 -3.20
N ARG A 103 7.96 9.04 -2.86
CA ARG A 103 6.87 9.24 -3.82
C ARG A 103 7.26 10.20 -4.94
N LYS A 104 7.86 11.36 -4.62
CA LYS A 104 8.30 12.33 -5.64
C LYS A 104 9.37 11.74 -6.56
N LEU A 105 10.32 10.97 -6.01
CA LEU A 105 11.37 10.33 -6.80
C LEU A 105 10.83 9.27 -7.76
N ILE A 106 9.79 8.54 -7.34
CA ILE A 106 9.22 7.41 -8.09
C ILE A 106 7.90 7.82 -8.79
N ALA A 107 7.57 9.12 -8.86
CA ALA A 107 6.31 9.60 -9.44
C ALA A 107 6.13 9.25 -10.93
N PHE A 108 7.23 8.99 -11.66
CA PHE A 108 7.18 8.52 -13.05
C PHE A 108 6.74 7.05 -13.19
N PHE A 109 6.93 6.24 -12.16
CA PHE A 109 6.66 4.81 -12.19
C PHE A 109 5.18 4.44 -12.43
N PRO A 110 4.19 5.06 -11.75
CA PRO A 110 2.78 4.79 -12.06
C PRO A 110 2.41 5.22 -13.49
N ALA A 111 2.99 6.31 -14.01
CA ALA A 111 2.77 6.71 -15.41
C ALA A 111 3.36 5.69 -16.40
N LEU A 112 4.55 5.13 -16.10
CA LEU A 112 5.16 4.07 -16.88
C LEU A 112 4.33 2.78 -16.87
N LEU A 113 3.81 2.39 -15.70
CA LEU A 113 2.93 1.23 -15.53
C LEU A 113 1.62 1.40 -16.32
N SER A 114 1.07 2.61 -16.32
CA SER A 114 -0.13 2.95 -17.09
C SER A 114 0.11 2.79 -18.60
N MET A 115 1.28 3.20 -19.10
CA MET A 115 1.67 2.99 -20.50
C MET A 115 1.73 1.49 -20.87
N MET A 116 2.07 0.63 -19.91
CA MET A 116 2.11 -0.83 -20.08
C MET A 116 0.80 -1.54 -19.73
N ASN A 117 -0.27 -0.80 -19.39
CA ASN A 117 -1.57 -1.33 -18.90
C ASN A 117 -1.49 -2.20 -17.63
N PHE A 118 -0.46 -2.02 -16.80
CA PHE A 118 -0.28 -2.73 -15.51
C PHE A 118 -0.75 -1.90 -14.30
N ASP A 119 -1.45 -0.80 -14.53
CA ASP A 119 -1.89 0.15 -13.49
C ASP A 119 -3.22 -0.22 -12.81
N ARG A 120 -3.89 -1.29 -13.26
CA ARG A 120 -5.20 -1.71 -12.77
C ARG A 120 -5.06 -2.72 -11.63
N ILE A 121 -5.43 -2.32 -10.43
CA ILE A 121 -5.40 -3.17 -9.24
C ILE A 121 -6.65 -4.06 -9.21
N GLU A 122 -7.82 -3.50 -9.51
CA GLU A 122 -9.07 -4.24 -9.60
C GLU A 122 -9.70 -4.20 -11.00
N LYS A 123 -10.17 -5.37 -11.46
CA LYS A 123 -10.97 -5.46 -12.69
C LYS A 123 -12.43 -5.16 -12.37
N LYS A 124 -13.07 -4.36 -13.24
CA LYS A 124 -14.46 -3.87 -13.19
C LYS A 124 -15.55 -4.93 -12.93
N ASP A 125 -15.24 -6.22 -12.99
CA ASP A 125 -16.19 -7.32 -12.72
C ASP A 125 -16.67 -7.41 -11.27
N LYS A 126 -15.95 -6.81 -10.30
CA LYS A 126 -16.30 -6.90 -8.87
C LYS A 126 -16.64 -5.55 -8.21
N GLY A 127 -16.45 -4.43 -8.90
CA GLY A 127 -16.58 -3.10 -8.30
C GLY A 127 -16.14 -1.95 -9.22
N HIS A 128 -15.80 -0.81 -8.59
CA HIS A 128 -15.19 0.35 -9.24
C HIS A 128 -13.78 0.00 -9.74
N GLU A 129 -13.34 0.59 -10.85
CA GLU A 129 -11.99 0.34 -11.38
C GLU A 129 -10.99 1.14 -10.53
N VAL A 130 -10.11 0.43 -9.82
CA VAL A 130 -9.03 1.06 -9.04
C VAL A 130 -7.77 1.10 -9.88
N LYS A 131 -7.37 2.31 -10.29
CA LYS A 131 -6.08 2.55 -10.93
C LYS A 131 -5.10 3.16 -9.95
N LEU A 132 -3.81 2.91 -10.15
CA LEU A 132 -2.75 3.46 -9.31
C LEU A 132 -2.77 5.00 -9.23
N THR A 133 -3.23 5.67 -10.28
CA THR A 133 -3.32 7.14 -10.36
C THR A 133 -4.69 7.69 -9.97
N GLU A 134 -5.65 6.81 -9.66
CA GLU A 134 -6.99 7.21 -9.25
C GLU A 134 -7.04 7.52 -7.76
N ILE A 135 -7.98 8.39 -7.41
CA ILE A 135 -8.22 8.81 -6.03
C ILE A 135 -8.91 7.66 -5.29
N GLU A 136 -8.37 7.27 -4.15
CA GLU A 136 -8.82 6.11 -3.39
C GLU A 136 -9.30 6.46 -1.99
N GLU A 137 -10.02 5.53 -1.37
CA GLU A 137 -10.51 5.64 0.00
C GLU A 137 -9.38 5.38 1.01
N ASP A 138 -9.37 6.14 2.12
CA ASP A 138 -8.31 6.11 3.13
C ASP A 138 -8.23 4.81 3.96
N GLU A 139 -9.03 3.79 3.62
CA GLU A 139 -9.08 2.53 4.36
C GLU A 139 -7.73 1.79 4.39
N MET A 140 -6.91 1.94 3.34
CA MET A 140 -5.59 1.30 3.30
C MET A 140 -4.62 1.93 4.31
N LEU A 141 -4.82 3.17 4.74
CA LEU A 141 -3.97 3.82 5.73
C LEU A 141 -4.08 3.15 7.11
N PHE A 142 -5.22 2.51 7.41
CA PHE A 142 -5.38 1.76 8.66
C PHE A 142 -4.42 0.58 8.78
N PHE A 143 -3.92 0.02 7.67
CA PHE A 143 -2.92 -1.05 7.73
C PHE A 143 -1.57 -0.59 8.30
N TYR A 144 -1.26 0.70 8.22
CA TYR A 144 0.01 1.26 8.72
C TYR A 144 -0.07 1.76 10.17
N THR A 145 -1.26 1.80 10.77
CA THR A 145 -1.50 2.43 12.08
C THR A 145 -1.70 1.41 13.22
N ASN A 146 -1.41 0.12 12.98
CA ASN A 146 -1.50 -0.97 13.98
C ASN A 146 -0.17 -1.29 14.66
#